data_AF-A0A7U9QTX1-F1
#
_entry.id   AF-A0A7U9QTX1-F1
#
_cell.length_a   1.000
_cell.length_b   1.000
_cell.length_c   1.000
_cell.angle_alpha   90.00
_cell.angle_beta   90.00
_cell.angle_gamma   90.00
#
_symmetry.space_group_name_H-M   'P 1'
#
loop_
_entity.id
_entity.type
_entity.pdbx_description
1 polymer ?
#
loop_
_entity_poly.entity_id
_entity_poly.type
_entity_poly.pdbx_seq_one_letter_code
_entity_poly.pdbx_strand_id
1 'polypeptide(L)'
;MAEDVIHLGYASDSLSGDMHTRENMSSTAFGNVAVPHSLSKNTKTSFISVAISEQALPWGNSEVNIIAMIGVNEDFRKLFAEL
;
A
#
# COMPACT_ATOMS: atom_id res chain seq x y z
N MET A 1 -5.41 -8.11 2.53
CA MET A 1 -4.78 -7.16 1.57
C MET A 1 -3.32 -7.50 1.31
N ALA A 2 -2.40 -7.24 2.27
CA ALA A 2 -0.97 -7.51 2.09
C ALA A 2 -0.69 -9.01 1.87
N GLU A 3 -1.29 -9.87 2.68
CA GLU A 3 -1.20 -11.33 2.53
C GLU A 3 -1.70 -11.80 1.15
N ASP A 4 -2.82 -11.23 0.67
CA ASP A 4 -3.39 -11.61 -0.64
C ASP A 4 -2.40 -11.32 -1.78
N VAL A 5 -1.79 -10.14 -1.80
CA VAL A 5 -0.82 -9.77 -2.85
C VAL A 5 0.49 -10.54 -2.73
N ILE A 6 0.88 -10.96 -1.52
CA ILE A 6 2.02 -11.84 -1.28
C ILE A 6 1.72 -13.25 -1.83
N HIS A 7 0.57 -13.82 -1.49
CA HIS A 7 0.14 -15.14 -1.98
C HIS A 7 -0.04 -15.19 -3.50
N LEU A 8 -0.51 -14.10 -4.11
CA LEU A 8 -0.59 -13.95 -5.57
C LEU A 8 0.78 -13.76 -6.24
N GLY A 9 1.86 -13.60 -5.46
CA GLY A 9 3.22 -13.44 -5.96
C GLY A 9 3.57 -12.03 -6.42
N TYR A 10 2.72 -11.03 -6.15
CA TYR A 10 2.95 -9.64 -6.56
C TYR A 10 3.95 -8.90 -5.65
N ALA A 11 4.22 -9.42 -4.46
CA ALA A 11 5.17 -8.84 -3.52
C ALA A 11 6.01 -9.91 -2.79
N SER A 12 7.01 -9.49 -2.02
CA SER A 12 7.73 -10.32 -1.05
C SER A 12 7.11 -10.24 0.35
N ASP A 13 7.42 -11.22 1.19
CA ASP A 13 6.89 -11.34 2.55
C ASP A 13 7.23 -10.13 3.44
N SER A 14 8.29 -9.38 3.11
CA SER A 14 8.67 -8.16 3.79
C SER A 14 7.68 -6.99 3.60
N LEU A 15 6.78 -7.05 2.62
CA LEU A 15 5.86 -5.97 2.26
C LEU A 15 5.08 -5.47 3.48
N SER A 16 4.44 -6.37 4.23
CA SER A 16 3.57 -5.98 5.34
C SER A 16 4.34 -5.23 6.43
N GLY A 17 5.53 -5.71 6.81
CA GLY A 17 6.37 -5.08 7.82
C GLY A 17 6.89 -3.71 7.39
N ASP A 18 7.31 -3.58 6.13
CA ASP A 18 7.81 -2.32 5.59
C ASP A 18 6.71 -1.26 5.49
N MET A 19 5.49 -1.68 5.12
CA MET A 19 4.32 -0.79 5.06
C MET A 19 3.91 -0.31 6.45
N HIS A 20 3.89 -1.19 7.45
CA HIS A 20 3.65 -0.77 8.84
C HIS A 20 4.72 0.20 9.34
N THR A 21 5.98 -0.06 9.02
CA THR A 21 7.09 0.85 9.36
C THR A 21 6.88 2.23 8.73
N ARG A 22 6.55 2.28 7.44
CA ARG A 22 6.25 3.53 6.72
C ARG A 22 5.04 4.26 7.31
N GLU A 23 3.98 3.54 7.63
CA GLU A 23 2.76 4.12 8.20
C GLU A 23 3.04 4.76 9.56
N ASN A 24 3.84 4.09 10.41
CA ASN A 24 4.23 4.61 11.72
C ASN A 24 5.12 5.88 11.64
N MET A 25 5.84 6.08 10.53
CA MET A 25 6.62 7.31 10.33
C MET A 25 5.72 8.52 10.05
N SER A 26 4.66 8.33 9.29
CA SER A 26 3.69 9.38 8.95
C SER A 26 2.44 8.74 8.36
N SER A 27 1.28 9.11 8.89
CA SER A 27 0.00 8.58 8.44
C SER A 27 -0.19 8.78 6.92
N THR A 28 -0.71 7.76 6.25
CA THR A 28 -1.13 7.82 4.84
C THR A 28 -2.63 8.10 4.68
N ALA A 29 -3.30 8.52 5.75
CA ALA A 29 -4.70 8.94 5.69
C ALA A 29 -4.86 10.32 5.01
N PHE A 30 -5.82 10.39 4.10
CA PHE A 30 -6.28 11.59 3.41
C PHE A 30 -7.81 11.63 3.48
N GLY A 31 -8.35 12.34 4.47
CA GLY A 31 -9.79 12.33 4.74
C GLY A 31 -10.25 10.92 5.13
N ASN A 32 -11.22 10.38 4.40
CA ASN A 32 -11.80 9.05 4.65
C ASN A 32 -11.09 7.91 3.87
N VAL A 33 -9.90 8.17 3.31
CA VAL A 33 -9.11 7.21 2.52
C VAL A 33 -7.72 7.04 3.13
N ALA A 34 -7.21 5.80 3.20
CA ALA A 34 -5.80 5.52 3.45
C ALA A 34 -5.12 4.97 2.20
N VAL A 35 -3.87 5.39 1.96
CA VAL A 35 -3.07 4.94 0.80
C VAL A 35 -1.75 4.32 1.26
N PRO A 36 -1.79 3.17 1.97
CA PRO A 36 -0.59 2.54 2.47
C PRO A 36 0.26 2.06 1.29
N HIS A 37 1.56 2.33 1.37
CA HIS A 37 2.56 1.93 0.38
C HIS A 37 3.90 1.67 1.07
N SER A 38 4.74 0.83 0.48
CA SER A 38 6.10 0.61 0.99
C SER A 38 7.09 1.61 0.40
N LEU A 39 8.18 1.88 1.13
CA LEU A 39 9.36 2.59 0.61
C LEU A 39 10.45 1.62 0.08
N SER A 40 10.30 0.34 0.37
CA SER A 40 11.27 -0.70 -0.01
C SER A 40 10.93 -1.30 -1.38
N LYS A 41 11.93 -1.88 -2.04
CA LYS A 41 11.75 -2.65 -3.28
C LYS A 41 11.23 -4.06 -3.01
N ASN A 42 9.99 -4.16 -2.51
CA ASN A 42 9.33 -5.43 -2.19
C ASN A 42 8.15 -5.74 -3.12
N THR A 43 7.84 -4.86 -4.08
CA THR A 43 6.83 -5.09 -5.12
C THR A 43 7.47 -5.69 -6.37
N LYS A 44 7.01 -6.88 -6.76
CA LYS A 44 7.43 -7.62 -7.96
C LYS A 44 6.58 -7.28 -9.18
N THR A 45 5.32 -6.93 -8.98
CA THR A 45 4.38 -6.51 -10.04
C THR A 45 3.57 -5.35 -9.51
N SER A 46 3.47 -4.24 -10.24
CA SER A 46 2.69 -3.08 -9.77
C SER A 46 1.22 -3.45 -9.57
N PHE A 47 0.62 -3.01 -8.47
CA PHE A 47 -0.77 -3.33 -8.13
C PHE A 47 -1.43 -2.19 -7.35
N ILE A 48 -2.76 -2.21 -7.36
CA ILE A 48 -3.60 -1.53 -6.38
C ILE A 48 -4.52 -2.59 -5.76
N SER A 49 -4.50 -2.73 -4.44
CA SER A 49 -5.44 -3.57 -3.69
C SER A 49 -6.37 -2.64 -2.92
N VAL A 50 -7.69 -2.83 -3.07
CA VAL A 50 -8.69 -1.94 -2.47
C VAL A 50 -9.54 -2.71 -1.47
N ALA A 51 -9.69 -2.15 -0.27
CA ALA A 51 -10.68 -2.59 0.71
C ALA A 51 -11.63 -1.43 1.02
N ILE A 52 -12.92 -1.74 1.15
CA ILE A 52 -13.97 -0.77 1.48
C ILE A 52 -14.73 -1.32 2.69
N SER A 53 -14.88 -0.49 3.71
CA SER A 53 -15.61 -0.80 4.94
C SER A 53 -16.77 0.16 5.12
N GLU A 54 -17.96 -0.38 5.39
CA GLU A 54 -19.14 0.43 5.74
C GLU A 54 -18.93 1.22 7.03
N GLN A 55 -18.26 0.61 8.01
CA GLN A 55 -17.88 1.26 9.26
C GLN A 55 -16.48 1.86 9.14
N ALA A 56 -16.31 3.08 9.65
CA ALA A 56 -15.02 3.73 9.60
C ALA A 56 -14.00 2.98 10.48
N LEU A 57 -12.81 2.75 9.93
CA LEU A 57 -11.71 2.07 10.59
C LEU A 57 -10.76 3.12 11.18
N PRO A 58 -10.30 2.96 12.43
CA PRO A 58 -9.30 3.84 13.00
C PRO A 58 -7.98 3.70 12.23
N TRP A 59 -7.36 4.84 11.92
CA TRP A 59 -6.12 4.92 11.15
C TRP A 59 -5.24 6.05 11.70
N GLY A 60 -4.47 5.73 12.74
CA GLY A 60 -3.75 6.74 13.52
C GLY A 60 -4.73 7.70 14.20
N ASN A 61 -4.62 8.99 13.88
CA ASN A 61 -5.52 10.05 14.38
C ASN A 61 -6.69 10.35 13.43
N SER A 62 -6.94 9.48 12.45
CA SER A 62 -7.98 9.63 11.44
C SER A 62 -8.89 8.40 11.40
N GLU A 63 -10.00 8.52 10.69
CA GLU A 63 -10.91 7.42 10.42
C GLU A 63 -11.07 7.28 8.91
N VAL A 64 -11.00 6.06 8.40
CA VAL A 64 -11.04 5.77 6.96
C VAL A 64 -12.04 4.67 6.64
N ASN A 65 -12.70 4.80 5.50
CA ASN A 65 -13.61 3.77 4.97
C ASN A 65 -12.99 3.03 3.80
N ILE A 66 -12.03 3.65 3.12
CA ILE A 66 -11.41 3.12 1.91
C ILE A 66 -9.91 2.98 2.15
N ILE A 67 -9.36 1.80 1.88
CA ILE A 67 -7.93 1.55 1.90
C ILE A 67 -7.52 1.19 0.48
N ALA A 68 -6.71 2.02 -0.15
CA ALA A 68 -6.14 1.79 -1.48
C ALA A 68 -4.64 1.52 -1.34
N MET A 69 -4.28 0.26 -1.14
CA MET A 69 -2.90 -0.18 -0.97
C MET A 69 -2.18 -0.20 -2.32
N ILE A 70 -1.08 0.55 -2.43
CA ILE A 70 -0.33 0.68 -3.70
C ILE A 70 1.03 -0.01 -3.57
N GLY A 71 1.32 -0.91 -4.51
CA GLY A 71 2.65 -1.43 -4.77
C GLY A 71 3.14 -0.96 -6.13
N VAL A 72 4.35 -0.38 -6.18
CA VAL A 72 4.98 0.04 -7.44
C VAL A 72 6.24 -0.79 -7.66
N ASN A 73 6.31 -1.51 -8.79
CA ASN A 73 7.58 -2.06 -9.24
C ASN A 73 8.44 -0.94 -9.86
N GLU A 74 9.49 -0.55 -9.13
CA GLU A 74 10.43 0.52 -9.51
C GLU A 74 11.20 0.22 -10.81
N ASP A 75 11.38 -1.04 -11.19
CA ASP A 75 12.09 -1.40 -12.42
C ASP A 75 11.23 -1.09 -13.66
N PHE A 76 9.90 -1.11 -13.53
CA PHE A 76 8.97 -0.66 -14.58
C PHE A 76 8.72 0.85 -14.56
N ARG A 77 9.07 1.55 -13.48
CA ARG A 77 8.89 3.01 -13.37
C ARG A 77 9.74 3.77 -14.39
N LYS A 78 10.95 3.25 -14.70
CA LYS A 78 11.84 3.84 -15.71
C LYS A 78 11.25 3.81 -17.11
N LEU A 79 10.44 2.79 -17.43
CA LEU A 79 9.82 2.65 -18.75
C LEU A 79 8.82 3.77 -19.06
N PHE A 80 8.25 4.42 -18.03
CA PHE A 80 7.28 5.51 -18.17
C PHE A 80 7.84 6.89 -17.83
N ALA A 81 8.98 6.98 -17.16
CA ALA A 81 9.62 8.25 -16.83
C ALA A 81 10.29 8.93 -18.05
N GLU A 82 10.45 8.19 -19.15
CA GLU A 82 11.03 8.67 -20.41
C GLU A 82 9.98 9.06 -21.46
N LEU A 83 8.68 9.05 -21.10
CA LEU A 83 7.57 9.58 -21.89
C LEU A 83 7.15 10.96 -21.38
#